data_AF-A0A7K5LPL5-F1
#
_entry.id   AF-A0A7K5LPL5-F1
#
_cell.length_a   1.000
_cell.length_b   1.000
_cell.length_c   1.000
_cell.angle_alpha   90.00
_cell.angle_beta   90.00
_cell.angle_gamma   90.00
#
_symmetry.space_group_name_H-M   'P 1'
#
loop_
_entity.id
_entity.type
_entity.pdbx_description
1 polymer ?
#
loop_
_entity_poly.entity_id
_entity_poly.type
_entity_poly.pdbx_seq_one_letter_code
_entity_poly.pdbx_strand_id
1 'polypeptide(L)'
;VLQHVRLPLLSPKFLVGTVGSDPLIKSDEECRDLVDEAKNYLLLPQERPLMQGPRTRPRKPIRCGEVLFAVGGWCSGDAISSVERYDPQTNEWRMVASMSKRRCGVGVSVLDDLLYAVGGHDGSSYLNSVER
;
A
#
# COMPACT_ATOMS: atom_id res chain seq x y z
N VAL A 1 11.83 -10.43 -5.87
CA VAL A 1 10.63 -9.69 -5.37
C VAL A 1 10.97 -8.68 -4.29
N LEU A 2 11.74 -9.06 -3.25
CA LEU A 2 12.04 -8.20 -2.10
C LEU A 2 12.80 -6.91 -2.42
N GLN A 3 13.55 -6.84 -3.52
CA GLN A 3 14.23 -5.63 -4.00
C GLN A 3 13.30 -4.41 -4.21
N HIS A 4 11.98 -4.64 -4.35
CA HIS A 4 10.97 -3.58 -4.49
C HIS A 4 10.33 -3.17 -3.14
N VAL A 5 10.66 -3.87 -2.06
CA VAL A 5 10.23 -3.56 -0.69
C VAL A 5 11.16 -2.51 -0.09
N ARG A 6 10.58 -1.50 0.56
CA ARG A 6 11.32 -0.42 1.22
C ARG A 6 11.70 -0.80 2.64
N LEU A 7 12.51 -1.84 2.78
CA LEU A 7 13.00 -2.34 4.07
C LEU A 7 13.62 -1.24 4.97
N PRO A 8 14.37 -0.25 4.46
CA PRO A 8 14.92 0.83 5.28
C PRO A 8 13.88 1.74 5.97
N LEU A 9 12.61 1.66 5.55
CA LEU A 9 11.50 2.42 6.12
C LEU A 9 10.69 1.62 7.15
N LEU A 10 11.05 0.37 7.39
CA LEU A 10 10.43 -0.46 8.43
C LEU A 10 10.98 -0.09 9.81
N SER A 11 10.23 -0.47 10.86
CA SER A 11 10.75 -0.33 12.22
C SER A 11 11.92 -1.29 12.46
N PRO A 12 12.95 -0.91 13.24
CA PRO A 12 14.08 -1.79 13.55
C PRO A 12 13.62 -3.13 14.17
N LYS A 13 12.59 -3.09 15.02
CA LYS A 13 12.02 -4.27 15.67
C LYS A 13 11.45 -5.27 14.66
N PHE A 14 10.68 -4.81 13.69
CA PHE A 14 10.10 -5.69 12.67
C PHE A 14 11.15 -6.18 11.68
N LEU A 15 12.08 -5.30 11.28
CA LEU A 15 13.15 -5.67 10.36
C LEU A 15 14.03 -6.79 10.94
N VAL A 16 14.47 -6.67 12.18
CA VAL A 16 15.35 -7.68 12.80
C VAL A 16 14.55 -8.89 13.31
N GLY A 17 13.42 -8.65 13.98
CA GLY A 17 12.65 -9.70 14.64
C GLY A 17 11.82 -10.57 13.70
N THR A 18 11.43 -10.03 12.54
CA THR A 18 10.56 -10.74 11.59
C THR A 18 11.26 -10.95 10.25
N VAL A 19 11.72 -9.89 9.59
CA VAL A 19 12.28 -10.05 8.23
C VAL A 19 13.62 -10.78 8.28
N GLY A 20 14.57 -10.31 9.09
CA GLY A 20 15.90 -10.92 9.18
C GLY A 20 15.92 -12.29 9.87
N SER A 21 14.85 -12.68 10.57
CA SER A 21 14.75 -13.99 11.22
C SER A 21 14.19 -15.08 10.30
N ASP A 22 13.52 -14.69 9.21
CA ASP A 22 12.85 -15.58 8.27
C ASP A 22 13.86 -16.52 7.55
N PRO A 23 13.59 -17.83 7.49
CA PRO A 23 14.47 -18.80 6.83
C PRO A 23 14.75 -18.50 5.36
N LEU A 24 13.75 -18.01 4.61
CA LEU A 24 13.90 -17.71 3.18
C LEU A 24 14.86 -16.54 2.97
N ILE A 25 14.80 -15.54 3.86
CA ILE A 25 15.72 -14.40 3.84
C ILE A 25 17.13 -14.86 4.18
N LYS A 26 17.29 -15.73 5.20
CA LYS A 26 18.61 -16.22 5.61
C LYS A 26 19.27 -17.12 4.56
N SER A 27 18.48 -17.89 3.81
CA SER A 27 18.98 -18.80 2.78
C SER A 27 19.43 -18.10 1.49
N ASP A 28 19.05 -16.84 1.28
CA ASP A 28 19.27 -16.12 0.02
C ASP A 28 20.21 -14.92 0.24
N GLU A 29 21.30 -14.87 -0.52
CA GLU A 29 22.32 -13.83 -0.36
C GLU A 29 21.82 -12.43 -0.73
N GLU A 30 21.11 -12.30 -1.85
CA GLU A 30 20.54 -11.01 -2.27
C GLU A 30 19.53 -10.49 -1.24
N CYS A 31 18.75 -11.37 -0.63
CA CYS A 31 17.80 -11.01 0.42
C CYS A 31 18.51 -10.54 1.70
N ARG A 32 19.63 -11.18 2.08
CA ARG A 32 20.45 -10.73 3.22
C ARG A 32 21.03 -9.34 2.95
N ASP A 33 21.56 -9.11 1.75
CA ASP A 33 22.12 -7.81 1.37
C ASP A 33 21.09 -6.69 1.48
N LEU A 34 19.84 -6.94 1.07
CA LEU A 34 18.73 -5.98 1.21
C LEU A 34 18.40 -5.67 2.68
N VAL A 35 18.46 -6.68 3.55
CA VAL A 35 18.23 -6.49 4.99
C VAL A 35 19.40 -5.74 5.62
N ASP A 36 20.63 -6.01 5.21
CA ASP A 36 21.82 -5.34 5.73
C ASP A 36 21.92 -3.90 5.24
N GLU A 37 21.54 -3.60 3.98
CA GLU A 37 21.32 -2.23 3.49
C GLU A 37 20.35 -1.47 4.42
N ALA A 38 19.22 -2.09 4.76
CA ALA A 38 18.22 -1.48 5.62
C ALA A 38 18.70 -1.29 7.06
N LYS A 39 19.43 -2.25 7.62
CA LYS A 39 20.07 -2.10 8.95
C LYS A 39 21.08 -0.96 8.95
N ASN A 40 21.97 -0.89 7.95
CA ASN A 40 22.96 0.18 7.84
C ASN A 40 22.29 1.56 7.79
N TYR A 41 21.22 1.70 6.99
CA TYR A 41 20.45 2.95 6.94
C TYR A 41 19.84 3.34 8.29
N LEU A 42 19.37 2.35 9.07
CA LEU A 42 18.81 2.59 10.39
C LEU A 42 19.89 2.91 11.44
N LEU A 43 21.05 2.26 11.37
CA LEU A 43 22.17 2.40 12.30
C LEU A 43 23.01 3.66 12.08
N LEU A 44 23.06 4.20 10.86
CA LEU A 44 23.90 5.35 10.48
C LEU A 44 23.06 6.59 10.12
N PRO A 45 22.37 7.23 11.09
CA PRO A 45 21.49 8.35 10.80
C PRO A 45 22.21 9.56 10.20
N GLN A 46 23.48 9.80 10.54
CA GLN A 46 24.27 10.90 9.98
C GLN A 46 24.62 10.69 8.49
N GLU A 47 24.70 9.44 8.04
CA GLU A 47 25.08 9.09 6.66
C GLU A 47 23.89 8.92 5.72
N ARG A 48 22.65 8.94 6.24
CA ARG A 48 21.44 8.82 5.42
C ARG A 48 21.37 9.76 4.21
N PRO A 49 21.87 11.02 4.24
CA PRO A 49 21.93 11.86 3.05
C PRO A 49 22.73 11.27 1.89
N LEU A 50 23.72 10.42 2.19
CA LEU A 50 24.57 9.74 1.21
C LEU A 50 23.99 8.39 0.76
N MET A 51 23.12 7.78 1.58
CA MET A 51 22.48 6.48 1.32
C MET A 51 21.12 6.60 0.59
N GLN A 52 20.94 7.64 -0.22
CA GLN A 52 19.66 7.88 -0.89
C GLN A 52 19.45 6.92 -2.07
N GLY A 53 18.26 6.33 -2.13
CA GLY A 53 17.88 5.39 -3.18
C GLY A 53 16.38 5.11 -3.21
N PRO A 54 15.91 4.30 -4.18
CA PRO A 54 14.49 3.98 -4.34
C PRO A 54 13.85 3.33 -3.10
N ARG A 55 14.66 2.64 -2.28
CA ARG A 55 14.25 1.93 -1.06
C ARG A 55 14.33 2.77 0.21
N THR A 56 15.21 3.76 0.28
CA THR A 56 15.40 4.61 1.46
C THR A 56 14.53 5.86 1.47
N ARG A 57 13.78 6.09 0.39
CA ARG A 57 12.81 7.18 0.29
C ARG A 57 11.37 6.67 0.38
N PRO A 58 10.51 7.28 1.23
CA PRO A 58 9.08 7.00 1.23
C PRO A 58 8.48 7.19 -0.16
N ARG A 59 7.42 6.43 -0.46
CA ARG A 59 6.54 6.78 -1.58
C ARG A 59 5.89 8.10 -1.23
N LYS A 60 6.48 9.19 -1.71
CA LYS A 60 5.81 10.47 -1.76
C LYS A 60 4.90 10.45 -2.99
N PRO A 61 3.68 10.99 -2.87
CA PRO A 61 2.87 11.23 -4.04
C PRO A 61 3.67 12.04 -5.07
N ILE A 62 3.54 11.69 -6.35
CA ILE A 62 4.28 12.32 -7.45
C ILE A 62 3.86 13.79 -7.57
N ARG A 63 2.61 14.09 -7.21
CA ARG A 63 2.01 15.43 -7.22
C ARG A 63 1.43 15.77 -5.85
N CYS A 64 1.48 17.05 -5.48
CA CYS A 64 0.78 17.54 -4.30
C CYS A 64 -0.73 17.29 -4.47
N GLY A 65 -1.36 16.64 -3.49
CA GLY A 65 -2.80 16.34 -3.49
C GLY A 65 -3.20 14.94 -3.98
N GLU A 66 -2.26 14.08 -4.37
CA GLU A 66 -2.59 12.67 -4.59
C GLU A 66 -2.95 12.01 -3.24
N VAL A 67 -4.12 11.37 -3.23
CA VAL A 67 -4.68 10.63 -2.11
C VAL A 67 -4.80 9.16 -2.49
N LEU A 68 -4.93 8.29 -1.49
CA LEU A 68 -5.23 6.87 -1.72
C LEU A 68 -6.71 6.62 -1.47
N PHE A 69 -7.39 5.87 -2.34
CA PHE A 69 -8.78 5.47 -2.14
C PHE A 69 -8.86 3.98 -1.82
N ALA A 70 -9.70 3.63 -0.85
CA ALA A 70 -10.18 2.27 -0.63
C ALA A 70 -11.67 2.22 -0.99
N VAL A 71 -12.03 1.32 -1.90
CA VAL A 71 -13.34 1.29 -2.57
C VAL A 71 -13.99 -0.07 -2.37
N GLY A 72 -15.15 -0.10 -1.70
CA GLY A 72 -15.92 -1.33 -1.48
C GLY A 72 -15.18 -2.35 -0.63
N GLY A 73 -15.36 -3.63 -0.96
CA GLY A 73 -14.76 -4.76 -0.24
C GLY A 73 -15.80 -5.67 0.43
N TRP A 74 -15.32 -6.51 1.34
CA TRP A 74 -16.13 -7.46 2.09
C TRP A 74 -15.95 -7.19 3.58
N CYS A 75 -17.03 -6.84 4.28
CA CYS A 75 -16.99 -6.55 5.70
C CYS A 75 -18.15 -7.27 6.39
N SER A 76 -17.86 -7.95 7.50
CA SER A 76 -18.89 -8.58 8.36
C SER A 76 -19.86 -9.53 7.63
N GLY A 77 -19.38 -10.21 6.58
CA GLY A 77 -20.19 -11.18 5.83
C GLY A 77 -20.99 -10.58 4.67
N ASP A 78 -20.85 -9.30 4.35
CA ASP A 78 -21.52 -8.66 3.23
C ASP A 78 -20.56 -7.80 2.38
N ALA A 79 -20.93 -7.59 1.12
CA ALA A 79 -20.28 -6.61 0.27
C ALA A 79 -20.63 -5.20 0.79
N ILE A 80 -19.70 -4.26 0.71
CA ILE A 80 -19.93 -2.87 1.13
C ILE A 80 -19.84 -1.91 -0.06
N SER A 81 -20.51 -0.75 0.05
CA SER A 81 -20.44 0.34 -0.93
C SER A 81 -19.63 1.54 -0.43
N SER A 82 -19.13 1.48 0.80
CA SER A 82 -18.33 2.55 1.39
C SER A 82 -17.07 2.80 0.58
N VAL A 83 -16.69 4.07 0.50
CA VAL A 83 -15.44 4.52 -0.05
C VAL A 83 -14.80 5.46 0.97
N GLU A 84 -13.51 5.27 1.20
CA GLU A 84 -12.72 6.11 2.08
C GLU A 84 -11.44 6.55 1.37
N ARG A 85 -10.99 7.76 1.69
CA ARG A 85 -9.74 8.32 1.18
C ARG A 85 -8.74 8.54 2.30
N TYR A 86 -7.49 8.22 2.03
CA TYR A 86 -6.34 8.51 2.87
C TYR A 86 -5.56 9.68 2.31
N ASP A 87 -5.38 10.71 3.13
CA ASP A 87 -4.50 11.84 2.83
C ASP A 87 -3.15 11.63 3.54
N PRO A 88 -2.05 11.41 2.79
CA PRO A 88 -0.72 11.21 3.38
C PRO A 88 -0.12 12.47 4.01
N GLN A 89 -0.65 13.67 3.71
CA GLN A 89 -0.19 14.92 4.31
C GLN A 89 -0.74 15.10 5.73
N THR A 90 -2.02 14.79 5.92
CA THR A 90 -2.67 14.85 7.25
C THR A 90 -2.57 13.53 8.00
N ASN A 91 -2.20 12.45 7.32
CA ASN A 91 -2.17 11.09 7.85
C ASN A 91 -3.54 10.63 8.39
N GLU A 92 -4.61 10.92 7.66
CA GLU A 92 -5.98 10.61 8.07
C GLU A 92 -6.75 9.88 6.99
N TRP A 93 -7.59 8.94 7.43
CA TRP A 93 -8.66 8.35 6.61
C TRP A 93 -9.95 9.15 6.80
N ARG A 94 -10.66 9.40 5.71
CA ARG A 94 -11.95 10.08 5.72
C ARG A 94 -12.92 9.38 4.78
N MET A 95 -14.14 9.20 5.25
CA MET A 95 -15.25 8.73 4.41
C MET A 95 -15.52 9.73 3.29
N VAL A 96 -15.80 9.23 2.10
CA VAL A 96 -16.26 10.02 0.94
C VAL A 96 -17.63 9.50 0.48
N ALA A 97 -18.11 10.00 -0.66
CA ALA A 97 -19.36 9.51 -1.24
C ALA A 97 -19.26 7.99 -1.50
N SER A 98 -20.23 7.24 -0.98
CA SER A 98 -20.36 5.80 -1.23
C SER A 98 -20.76 5.52 -2.68
N MET A 99 -20.41 4.33 -3.17
CA MET A 99 -20.91 3.81 -4.43
C MET A 99 -22.43 3.61 -4.37
N SER A 100 -23.08 3.68 -5.54
CA SER A 100 -24.49 3.36 -5.74
C SER A 100 -24.81 1.88 -5.52
N LYS A 101 -23.84 0.99 -5.78
CA LYS A 101 -23.93 -0.45 -5.49
C LYS A 101 -22.82 -0.91 -4.55
N ARG A 102 -23.13 -1.91 -3.73
CA ARG A 102 -22.12 -2.62 -2.94
C ARG A 102 -21.29 -3.50 -3.87
N ARG A 103 -19.97 -3.55 -3.66
CA ARG A 103 -19.06 -4.31 -4.53
C ARG A 103 -17.92 -4.92 -3.72
N CYS A 104 -17.81 -6.24 -3.70
CA CYS A 104 -16.59 -6.95 -3.32
C CYS A 104 -15.87 -7.48 -4.57
N GLY A 105 -14.55 -7.67 -4.50
CA GLY A 105 -13.75 -8.05 -5.67
C GLY A 105 -13.83 -7.04 -6.83
N VAL A 106 -14.05 -5.76 -6.51
CA VAL A 106 -14.24 -4.68 -7.49
C VAL A 106 -12.91 -4.33 -8.19
N GLY A 107 -12.95 -4.12 -9.50
CA GLY A 107 -11.84 -3.52 -10.25
C GLY A 107 -11.91 -2.00 -10.16
N VAL A 108 -10.80 -1.34 -9.81
CA VAL A 108 -10.74 0.11 -9.66
C VAL A 108 -9.63 0.69 -10.53
N SER A 109 -9.92 1.78 -11.24
CA SER A 109 -8.92 2.51 -12.04
C SER A 109 -9.20 4.01 -12.02
N VAL A 110 -8.15 4.79 -12.27
CA VAL A 110 -8.26 6.24 -12.45
C VAL A 110 -8.08 6.57 -13.92
N LEU A 111 -9.01 7.32 -14.49
CA LEU A 111 -8.96 7.80 -15.87
C LEU A 111 -9.49 9.24 -15.90
N ASP A 112 -8.72 10.16 -16.47
CA ASP A 112 -9.07 11.59 -16.56
C ASP A 112 -9.53 12.19 -15.21
N ASP A 113 -8.73 11.94 -14.16
CA ASP A 113 -8.97 12.38 -12.78
C ASP A 113 -10.29 11.88 -12.14
N LEU A 114 -10.90 10.84 -12.71
CA LEU A 114 -12.10 10.19 -12.21
C LEU A 114 -11.80 8.77 -11.74
N LEU A 115 -12.39 8.36 -10.62
CA LEU A 115 -12.21 7.04 -10.02
C LEU A 115 -13.33 6.11 -10.46
N TYR A 116 -13.02 5.09 -11.25
CA TYR A 116 -14.00 4.15 -11.77
C TYR A 116 -14.05 2.86 -10.94
N ALA A 117 -15.25 2.40 -10.63
CA ALA A 117 -15.52 1.09 -10.04
C ALA A 117 -16.20 0.19 -11.08
N VAL A 118 -15.53 -0.91 -11.42
CA VAL A 118 -15.89 -1.81 -12.53
C VAL A 118 -16.24 -3.20 -11.98
N GLY A 119 -17.45 -3.66 -12.25
CA GLY A 119 -17.89 -5.01 -11.90
C GLY A 119 -17.87 -5.31 -10.41
N GLY A 120 -17.41 -6.51 -10.03
CA GLY A 120 -17.43 -7.03 -8.66
C GLY A 120 -18.69 -7.86 -8.36
N HIS A 121 -18.94 -8.12 -7.08
CA HIS A 121 -20.09 -8.88 -6.60
C HIS A 121 -20.79 -8.11 -5.47
N ASP A 122 -22.12 -8.00 -5.51
CA ASP A 122 -22.90 -7.15 -4.57
C ASP A 122 -23.39 -7.87 -3.30
N GLY A 123 -22.93 -9.09 -3.10
CA GLY A 123 -23.38 -9.99 -2.03
C GLY A 123 -24.42 -11.00 -2.52
N SER A 124 -25.03 -10.79 -3.69
CA SER A 124 -26.00 -11.71 -4.29
C SER A 124 -25.65 -12.12 -5.72
N SER A 125 -25.09 -11.22 -6.53
CA SER A 125 -24.81 -11.44 -7.94
C SER A 125 -23.54 -10.74 -8.41
N TYR A 126 -22.95 -11.26 -9.48
CA TYR A 126 -21.86 -10.59 -10.18
C TYR A 126 -22.39 -9.41 -11.00
N LEU A 127 -21.65 -8.31 -10.97
CA LEU A 127 -22.01 -7.06 -11.62
C LEU A 127 -21.30 -6.92 -12.96
N ASN A 128 -22.06 -6.53 -13.99
CA ASN A 128 -21.52 -6.02 -15.27
C ASN A 128 -21.52 -4.49 -15.34
N SER A 129 -21.98 -3.81 -14.27
CA SER A 129 -22.12 -2.35 -14.22
C SER A 129 -20.82 -1.65 -13.84
N VAL A 130 -20.69 -0.39 -14.27
CA VAL A 130 -19.58 0.53 -13.98
C VAL A 130 -20.15 1.83 -13.41
N GLU A 131 -19.47 2.41 -12.43
CA GLU A 131 -19.76 3.74 -11.89
C GLU A 131 -18.46 4.54 -11.66
N ARG A 132 -18.58 5.86 -11.45
CA ARG A 132 -17.48 6.79 -11.19
C ARG A 132 -17.86 7.86 -10.18
#